data_AF-A0A1C5NDW9-F1
#
_entry.id   AF-A0A1C5NDW9-F1
#
_cell.length_a   1.000
_cell.length_b   1.000
_cell.length_c   1.000
_cell.angle_alpha   90.00
_cell.angle_beta   90.00
_cell.angle_gamma   90.00
#
_symmetry.space_group_name_H-M   'P 1'
#
loop_
_entity.id
_entity.type
_entity.pdbx_description
1 polymer ?
#
loop_
_entity_poly.entity_id
_entity_poly.type
_entity_poly.pdbx_seq_one_letter_code
_entity_poly.pdbx_strand_id
1 'polypeptide(L)'
;MGNNCIDIRNYAPKSMDNFFFDNNIWVFLFCPIGNHDKSKQKIYSSFLQSVRQVNATIWINSLVISEFANVSIKLDYNLWKKNEVKEVSLETDLDYKQVYRKSQRYHDTVASICAAINQILVLCEKCTDNFNALNIQSILSHFIDIDFNDSYYIELCRHSSFKFVTDDKDFMNTSNNNIVILGNLKK
;
A
#
# COMPACT_ATOMS: atom_id res chain seq x y z
N MET A 1 20.23 18.30 -9.87
CA MET A 1 19.36 18.01 -8.72
C MET A 1 19.08 16.52 -8.78
N GLY A 2 19.51 15.76 -7.76
CA GLY A 2 19.63 14.31 -7.86
C GLY A 2 18.30 13.58 -7.71
N ASN A 3 18.15 12.45 -8.39
CA ASN A 3 17.02 11.54 -8.18
C ASN A 3 16.96 11.15 -6.70
N ASN A 4 15.86 11.47 -6.01
CA ASN A 4 15.63 11.05 -4.62
C ASN A 4 15.12 9.60 -4.50
N CYS A 5 15.20 8.84 -5.58
CA CYS A 5 14.84 7.43 -5.62
C CYS A 5 16.04 6.57 -5.27
N ILE A 6 15.92 5.74 -4.23
CA ILE A 6 16.97 4.86 -3.74
C ILE A 6 16.49 3.42 -3.84
N ASP A 7 17.36 2.54 -4.33
CA ASP A 7 17.10 1.10 -4.29
C ASP A 7 17.00 0.66 -2.83
N ILE A 8 15.84 0.11 -2.47
CA ILE A 8 15.53 -0.30 -1.10
C ILE A 8 16.57 -1.28 -0.51
N ARG A 9 17.24 -2.07 -1.36
CA ARG A 9 18.28 -3.02 -0.94
C ARG A 9 19.58 -2.35 -0.51
N ASN A 10 19.80 -1.11 -0.94
CA ASN A 10 20.99 -0.33 -0.65
C ASN A 10 20.75 0.69 0.47
N TYR A 11 19.52 0.84 0.94
CA TYR A 11 19.18 1.76 2.02
C TYR A 11 19.32 1.06 3.38
N ALA A 12 20.12 1.64 4.27
CA ALA A 12 20.25 1.19 5.66
C ALA A 12 19.40 2.09 6.58
N PRO A 13 18.29 1.59 7.16
CA PRO A 13 17.48 2.36 8.08
C PRO A 13 18.25 2.86 9.29
N LYS A 14 17.88 4.06 9.76
CA LYS A 14 18.37 4.68 10.99
C LYS A 14 17.21 4.87 11.96
N SER A 15 17.46 4.85 13.26
CA SER A 15 16.42 4.99 14.30
C SER A 15 15.58 6.27 14.17
N MET A 16 16.16 7.35 13.66
CA MET A 16 15.47 8.63 13.44
C MET A 16 14.71 8.70 12.11
N ASP A 17 14.73 7.63 11.31
CA ASP A 17 13.97 7.58 10.07
C ASP A 17 12.47 7.44 10.35
N ASN A 18 11.68 8.17 9.57
CA ASN A 18 10.24 8.06 9.52
C ASN A 18 9.85 7.54 8.14
N PHE A 19 9.16 6.41 8.10
CA PHE A 19 8.73 5.77 6.86
C PHE A 19 7.23 5.85 6.70
N PHE A 20 6.78 5.92 5.45
CA PHE A 20 5.39 5.73 5.08
C PHE A 20 5.35 4.68 3.97
N PHE A 21 4.73 3.54 4.25
CA PHE A 21 4.68 2.42 3.31
C PHE A 21 3.40 2.52 2.50
N ASP A 22 3.56 2.46 1.19
CA ASP A 22 2.48 2.34 0.23
C ASP A 22 1.66 1.05 0.46
N ASN A 23 0.40 1.06 0.03
CA ASN A 23 -0.50 -0.07 0.12
C ASN A 23 0.04 -1.31 -0.59
N ASN A 24 0.69 -1.17 -1.75
CA ASN A 24 1.27 -2.32 -2.47
C ASN A 24 2.26 -3.13 -1.61
N ILE A 25 3.02 -2.45 -0.72
CA ILE A 25 3.95 -3.09 0.20
C ILE A 25 3.20 -3.90 1.25
N TRP A 26 2.15 -3.32 1.84
CA TRP A 26 1.30 -4.03 2.80
C TRP A 26 0.61 -5.24 2.16
N VAL A 27 0.17 -5.11 0.92
CA VAL A 27 -0.41 -6.23 0.16
C VAL A 27 0.60 -7.37 0.00
N PHE A 28 1.84 -7.10 -0.40
CA PHE A 28 2.87 -8.15 -0.50
C PHE A 28 3.17 -8.85 0.82
N LEU A 29 3.11 -8.11 1.93
CA LEU A 29 3.53 -8.60 3.24
C LEU A 29 2.41 -9.32 3.99
N PHE A 30 1.19 -8.79 3.94
CA PHE A 30 0.09 -9.17 4.84
C PHE A 30 -1.20 -9.55 4.14
N CYS A 31 -1.36 -9.33 2.83
CA CYS A 31 -2.61 -9.72 2.16
C CYS A 31 -2.75 -11.25 2.22
N PRO A 32 -3.79 -11.78 2.90
CA PRO A 32 -3.93 -13.21 3.13
C PRO A 32 -4.36 -13.98 1.86
N ILE A 33 -4.64 -13.25 0.77
CA ILE A 33 -5.28 -13.75 -0.42
C ILE A 33 -4.35 -13.58 -1.63
N GLY A 34 -4.15 -14.67 -2.36
CA GLY A 34 -3.39 -14.67 -3.63
C GLY A 34 -1.98 -15.22 -3.52
N ASN A 35 -1.36 -15.42 -4.69
CA ASN A 35 0.03 -15.88 -4.82
C ASN A 35 0.89 -14.67 -5.18
N HIS A 36 1.35 -13.95 -4.15
CA HIS A 36 2.20 -12.77 -4.33
C HIS A 36 3.56 -13.15 -4.91
N ASP A 37 4.21 -12.18 -5.55
CA ASP A 37 5.58 -12.32 -6.02
C ASP A 37 6.51 -12.56 -4.83
N LYS A 38 6.98 -13.80 -4.67
CA LYS A 38 7.87 -14.23 -3.57
C LYS A 38 9.17 -13.44 -3.52
N SER A 39 9.65 -12.96 -4.67
CA SER A 39 10.87 -12.14 -4.75
C SER A 39 10.62 -10.78 -4.10
N LYS A 40 9.53 -10.10 -4.48
CA LYS A 40 9.13 -8.82 -3.90
C LYS A 40 8.82 -8.95 -2.41
N GLN A 41 8.06 -9.97 -2.03
CA GLN A 41 7.75 -10.25 -0.63
C GLN A 41 9.03 -10.40 0.21
N LYS A 42 10.03 -11.13 -0.31
CA LYS A 42 11.31 -11.28 0.38
C LYS A 42 12.02 -9.93 0.55
N ILE A 43 12.12 -9.13 -0.51
CA ILE A 43 12.76 -7.80 -0.48
C ILE A 43 12.11 -6.92 0.60
N TYR A 44 10.80 -6.76 0.56
CA TYR A 44 10.09 -5.87 1.48
C TYR A 44 10.03 -6.43 2.91
N SER A 45 9.97 -7.74 3.09
CA SER A 45 10.02 -8.36 4.42
C SER A 45 11.39 -8.15 5.08
N SER A 46 12.47 -8.26 4.32
CA SER A 46 13.83 -7.98 4.80
C SER A 46 14.02 -6.51 5.15
N PHE A 47 13.45 -5.60 4.35
CA PHE A 47 13.48 -4.17 4.65
C PHE A 47 12.66 -3.83 5.91
N LEU A 48 11.45 -4.36 6.03
CA LEU A 48 10.64 -4.20 7.25
C LEU A 48 11.40 -4.71 8.49
N GLN A 49 12.10 -5.84 8.37
CA GLN A 49 12.92 -6.35 9.45
C GLN A 49 14.06 -5.39 9.84
N SER A 50 14.76 -4.79 8.88
CA SER A 50 15.85 -3.85 9.17
C SER A 50 15.34 -2.55 9.80
N VAL A 51 14.19 -2.04 9.36
CA VAL A 51 13.48 -0.89 9.98
C VAL A 51 13.18 -1.19 11.45
N ARG A 52 12.65 -2.38 11.75
CA ARG A 52 12.34 -2.80 13.12
C ARG A 52 13.57 -2.98 13.99
N GLN A 53 14.67 -3.50 13.46
CA GLN A 53 15.91 -3.71 14.22
C GLN A 53 16.50 -2.41 14.77
N VAL A 54 16.32 -1.30 14.04
CA VAL A 54 16.79 0.02 14.48
C VAL A 54 15.71 0.84 15.20
N ASN A 55 14.52 0.27 15.42
CA ASN A 55 13.35 0.95 16.01
C ASN A 55 12.98 2.26 15.30
N ALA A 56 13.10 2.29 13.96
CA ALA A 56 12.59 3.42 13.18
C ALA A 56 11.07 3.39 13.10
N THR A 57 10.45 4.56 12.87
CA THR A 57 8.99 4.70 12.91
C THR A 57 8.39 4.42 11.54
N ILE A 58 7.34 3.60 11.50
CA ILE A 58 6.50 3.41 10.31
C ILE A 58 5.15 4.09 10.61
N TRP A 59 4.81 5.10 9.82
CA TRP A 59 3.55 5.81 9.93
C TRP A 59 2.50 5.20 9.00
N ILE A 60 1.26 5.17 9.48
CA ILE A 60 0.12 4.70 8.70
C ILE A 60 -1.12 5.58 8.95
N ASN A 61 -1.89 5.80 7.89
CA ASN A 61 -3.11 6.61 7.93
C ASN A 61 -4.34 5.79 7.51
N SER A 62 -5.53 6.42 7.53
CA SER A 62 -6.79 5.71 7.21
C SER A 62 -6.89 5.31 5.75
N LEU A 63 -6.31 6.12 4.85
CA LEU A 63 -6.35 5.89 3.41
C LEU A 63 -5.66 4.57 3.03
N VAL A 64 -4.46 4.30 3.57
CA VAL A 64 -3.74 3.04 3.35
C VAL A 64 -4.55 1.84 3.83
N ILE A 65 -5.16 1.93 5.02
CA ILE A 65 -5.99 0.83 5.56
C ILE A 65 -7.25 0.59 4.71
N SER A 66 -7.90 1.66 4.25
CA SER A 66 -9.06 1.57 3.37
C SER A 66 -8.71 0.88 2.06
N GLU A 67 -7.58 1.26 1.48
CA GLU A 67 -7.11 0.70 0.22
C GLU A 67 -6.72 -0.78 0.37
N PHE A 68 -5.97 -1.13 1.42
CA PHE A 68 -5.62 -2.52 1.74
C PHE A 68 -6.87 -3.40 1.84
N ALA A 69 -7.87 -2.97 2.62
CA ALA A 69 -9.11 -3.72 2.79
C ALA A 69 -9.84 -3.91 1.44
N ASN A 70 -9.98 -2.84 0.66
CA ASN A 70 -10.69 -2.89 -0.63
C ASN A 70 -9.97 -3.76 -1.65
N VAL A 71 -8.65 -3.65 -1.75
CA VAL A 71 -7.81 -4.48 -2.64
C VAL A 71 -7.91 -5.94 -2.24
N SER A 72 -7.74 -6.28 -0.95
CA SER A 72 -7.86 -7.67 -0.48
C SER A 72 -9.24 -8.27 -0.75
N ILE A 73 -10.33 -7.53 -0.47
CA ILE A 73 -11.69 -8.01 -0.76
C ILE A 73 -11.87 -8.24 -2.27
N LYS A 74 -11.37 -7.33 -3.11
CA LYS A 74 -11.50 -7.44 -4.57
C LYS A 74 -10.73 -8.64 -5.12
N LEU A 75 -9.53 -8.90 -4.57
CA LEU A 75 -8.74 -10.09 -4.92
C LEU A 75 -9.50 -11.38 -4.61
N ASP A 76 -10.09 -11.49 -3.41
CA ASP A 76 -10.84 -12.70 -3.05
C ASP A 76 -12.10 -12.87 -3.90
N TYR A 77 -12.83 -11.78 -4.15
CA TYR A 77 -13.99 -11.80 -5.02
C TYR A 77 -13.63 -12.32 -6.42
N ASN A 78 -12.51 -11.87 -6.98
CA ASN A 78 -12.06 -12.32 -8.31
C ASN A 78 -11.68 -13.81 -8.29
N LEU A 79 -11.06 -14.31 -7.23
CA LEU A 79 -10.75 -15.74 -7.06
C LEU A 79 -12.02 -16.59 -6.91
N TRP A 80 -12.95 -16.14 -6.08
CA TRP A 80 -14.26 -16.76 -5.87
C TRP A 80 -15.03 -16.88 -7.18
N LYS A 81 -15.13 -15.79 -7.94
CA LYS A 81 -15.76 -15.77 -9.27
C LYS A 81 -15.14 -16.79 -10.22
N LYS A 82 -13.81 -16.88 -10.25
CA LYS A 82 -13.08 -17.82 -11.13
C LYS A 82 -13.31 -19.29 -10.77
N ASN A 83 -13.42 -19.60 -9.48
CA ASN A 83 -13.47 -20.97 -8.98
C ASN A 83 -14.90 -21.54 -8.89
N GLU A 84 -15.88 -20.71 -8.53
CA GLU A 84 -17.23 -21.17 -8.21
C GLU A 84 -18.25 -20.92 -9.33
N VAL A 85 -17.93 -20.04 -10.29
CA VAL A 85 -18.93 -19.55 -11.25
C VAL A 85 -18.44 -19.74 -12.69
N LYS A 86 -18.73 -20.91 -13.27
CA LYS A 86 -18.33 -21.28 -14.64
C LYS A 86 -19.08 -20.54 -15.76
N GLU A 87 -20.24 -19.93 -15.47
CA GLU A 87 -21.11 -19.30 -16.48
C GLU A 87 -21.84 -18.05 -15.95
N VAL A 88 -21.15 -17.11 -15.29
CA VAL A 88 -21.75 -15.79 -15.02
C VAL A 88 -20.99 -14.73 -15.78
N SER A 89 -21.75 -14.03 -16.63
CA SER A 89 -21.33 -12.88 -17.41
C SER A 89 -20.42 -11.96 -16.62
N LEU A 90 -19.38 -11.47 -17.29
CA LEU A 90 -18.25 -10.77 -16.67
C LEU A 90 -18.61 -9.48 -15.92
N GLU A 91 -19.85 -9.00 -15.96
CA GLU A 91 -20.18 -7.62 -15.64
C GLU A 91 -21.52 -7.47 -14.91
N THR A 92 -21.59 -7.71 -13.60
CA THR A 92 -22.50 -6.90 -12.80
C THR A 92 -21.91 -6.58 -11.42
N ASP A 93 -21.98 -5.30 -11.04
CA ASP A 93 -21.77 -4.82 -9.67
C ASP A 93 -22.87 -5.38 -8.71
N LEU A 94 -23.95 -5.92 -9.30
CA LEU A 94 -25.03 -6.64 -8.62
C LEU A 94 -24.55 -7.96 -8.02
N ASP A 95 -23.77 -8.78 -8.73
CA ASP A 95 -23.29 -10.06 -8.21
C ASP A 95 -22.36 -9.88 -7.00
N TYR A 96 -21.51 -8.85 -7.04
CA TYR A 96 -20.64 -8.52 -5.91
C TYR A 96 -21.44 -8.13 -4.66
N LYS A 97 -22.40 -7.20 -4.79
CA LYS A 97 -23.16 -6.68 -3.64
C LYS A 97 -24.27 -7.62 -3.16
N GLN A 98 -24.95 -8.30 -4.09
CA GLN A 98 -26.13 -9.11 -3.77
C GLN A 98 -25.79 -10.55 -3.45
N VAL A 99 -24.72 -11.10 -4.03
CA VAL A 99 -24.34 -12.51 -3.85
C VAL A 99 -23.09 -12.61 -2.98
N TYR A 100 -21.96 -12.08 -3.44
CA TYR A 100 -20.68 -12.28 -2.74
C TYR A 100 -20.68 -11.67 -1.35
N ARG A 101 -21.07 -10.39 -1.18
CA ARG A 101 -21.09 -9.74 0.15
C ARG A 101 -22.02 -10.39 1.18
N LYS A 102 -22.98 -11.21 0.75
CA LYS A 102 -23.88 -11.96 1.64
C LYS A 102 -23.42 -13.40 1.89
N SER A 103 -22.34 -13.82 1.24
CA SER A 103 -21.80 -15.17 1.35
C SER A 103 -20.97 -15.35 2.62
N GLN A 104 -20.89 -16.59 3.12
CA GLN A 104 -19.97 -16.94 4.20
C GLN A 104 -18.51 -16.65 3.82
N ARG A 105 -18.15 -16.87 2.54
CA ARG A 105 -16.82 -16.57 2.00
C ARG A 105 -16.42 -15.12 2.25
N TYR A 106 -17.31 -14.17 2.00
CA TYR A 106 -17.04 -12.76 2.27
C TYR A 106 -16.79 -12.48 3.76
N HIS A 107 -17.59 -13.06 4.65
CA HIS A 107 -17.40 -12.89 6.10
C HIS A 107 -16.05 -13.46 6.57
N ASP A 108 -15.67 -14.64 6.09
CA ASP A 108 -14.37 -15.26 6.40
C ASP A 108 -13.20 -14.43 5.86
N THR A 109 -13.35 -13.87 4.66
CA THR A 109 -12.39 -12.96 4.04
C THR A 109 -12.24 -11.67 4.84
N VAL A 110 -13.34 -11.04 5.26
CA VAL A 110 -13.30 -9.83 6.09
C VAL A 110 -12.63 -10.12 7.44
N ALA A 111 -12.94 -11.24 8.09
CA ALA A 111 -12.29 -11.62 9.34
C ALA A 111 -10.76 -11.77 9.17
N SER A 112 -10.32 -12.40 8.08
CA SER A 112 -8.90 -12.55 7.75
C SER A 112 -8.22 -11.19 7.49
N ILE A 113 -8.91 -10.29 6.79
CA ILE A 113 -8.43 -8.92 6.54
C ILE A 113 -8.32 -8.13 7.84
N CYS A 114 -9.31 -8.22 8.73
CA CYS A 114 -9.26 -7.58 10.05
C CYS A 114 -8.06 -8.09 10.87
N ALA A 115 -7.80 -9.40 10.85
CA ALA A 115 -6.62 -9.96 11.51
C ALA A 115 -5.30 -9.42 10.92
N ALA A 116 -5.21 -9.32 9.58
CA ALA A 116 -4.05 -8.73 8.91
C ALA A 116 -3.86 -7.24 9.24
N ILE A 117 -4.94 -6.45 9.22
CA ILE A 117 -4.91 -5.03 9.61
C ILE A 117 -4.42 -4.86 11.05
N ASN A 118 -4.90 -5.69 11.99
CA ASN A 118 -4.42 -5.64 13.37
C ASN A 118 -2.91 -5.93 13.47
N GLN A 119 -2.38 -6.85 12.65
CA GLN A 119 -0.93 -7.08 12.61
C GLN A 119 -0.16 -5.88 12.04
N ILE A 120 -0.67 -5.25 10.99
CA ILE A 120 -0.08 -4.02 10.42
C ILE A 120 -0.07 -2.90 11.48
N LEU A 121 -1.17 -2.69 12.19
CA LEU A 121 -1.29 -1.65 13.22
C LEU A 121 -0.40 -1.87 14.45
N VAL A 122 0.03 -3.11 14.72
CA VAL A 122 1.05 -3.38 15.75
C VAL A 122 2.45 -2.93 15.33
N LEU A 123 2.70 -2.82 14.02
CA LEU A 123 3.99 -2.44 13.45
C LEU A 123 4.13 -0.94 13.18
N CYS A 124 3.04 -0.19 13.29
CA CYS A 124 2.98 1.20 12.84
C CYS A 124 2.45 2.15 13.92
N GLU A 125 2.89 3.40 13.84
CA GLU A 125 2.26 4.52 14.53
C GLU A 125 1.16 5.13 13.66
N LYS A 126 0.00 5.40 14.26
CA LYS A 126 -1.13 6.01 13.53
C LYS A 126 -0.89 7.50 13.36
N CYS A 127 -1.00 8.01 12.13
CA CYS A 127 -1.02 9.44 11.85
C CYS A 127 -2.40 9.89 11.33
N THR A 128 -2.64 11.20 11.44
CA THR A 128 -3.80 11.85 10.83
C THR A 128 -3.64 11.91 9.32
N ASP A 129 -4.75 11.82 8.57
CA ASP A 129 -4.72 12.00 7.12
C ASP A 129 -4.25 13.41 6.72
N ASN A 130 -4.47 14.42 7.58
CA ASN A 130 -4.05 15.82 7.38
C ASN A 130 -4.67 16.52 6.16
N PHE A 131 -5.83 16.06 5.67
CA PHE A 131 -6.49 16.65 4.50
C PHE A 131 -6.66 18.19 4.57
N ASN A 132 -6.90 18.74 5.77
CA ASN A 132 -7.04 20.18 5.98
C ASN A 132 -5.73 20.98 5.82
N ALA A 133 -4.57 20.31 5.92
CA ALA A 133 -3.24 20.92 5.88
C ALA A 133 -2.48 20.64 4.58
N LEU A 134 -2.80 19.54 3.88
CA LEU A 134 -2.14 19.19 2.62
C LEU A 134 -2.52 20.15 1.48
N ASN A 135 -1.58 20.40 0.57
CA ASN A 135 -1.83 21.25 -0.59
C ASN A 135 -2.60 20.47 -1.66
N ILE A 136 -3.92 20.69 -1.73
CA ILE A 136 -4.78 20.04 -2.72
C ILE A 136 -4.36 20.33 -4.16
N GLN A 137 -3.78 21.51 -4.45
CA GLN A 137 -3.33 21.84 -5.81
C GLN A 137 -2.13 20.97 -6.21
N SER A 138 -1.22 20.68 -5.26
CA SER A 138 -0.10 19.76 -5.48
C SER A 138 -0.59 18.33 -5.71
N ILE A 139 -1.63 17.91 -4.98
CA ILE A 139 -2.25 16.58 -5.17
C ILE A 139 -2.88 16.51 -6.57
N LEU A 140 -3.71 17.49 -6.93
CA LEU A 140 -4.38 17.49 -8.23
C LEU A 140 -3.41 17.61 -9.40
N SER A 141 -2.26 18.27 -9.24
CA SER A 141 -1.24 18.34 -10.29
C SER A 141 -0.55 17.00 -10.54
N HIS A 142 -0.23 16.21 -9.50
CA HIS A 142 0.38 14.90 -9.71
C HIS A 142 -0.66 13.84 -10.14
N PHE A 143 -1.93 13.99 -9.75
CA PHE A 143 -3.01 13.07 -10.14
C PHE A 143 -3.22 12.98 -11.67
N ILE A 144 -2.65 13.89 -12.46
CA ILE A 144 -2.63 13.78 -13.92
C ILE A 144 -1.86 12.53 -14.39
N ASP A 145 -0.81 12.14 -13.64
CA ASP A 145 0.13 11.11 -14.04
C ASP A 145 0.00 9.81 -13.22
N ILE A 146 -0.47 9.91 -11.98
CA ILE A 146 -0.63 8.79 -11.02
C ILE A 146 -2.03 8.81 -10.39
N ASP A 147 -2.39 7.81 -9.58
CA ASP A 147 -3.70 7.82 -8.94
C ASP A 147 -3.84 8.87 -7.83
N PHE A 148 -5.06 9.12 -7.37
CA PHE A 148 -5.32 10.17 -6.39
C PHE A 148 -4.70 9.86 -5.02
N ASN A 149 -4.77 8.60 -4.57
CA ASN A 149 -4.21 8.18 -3.29
C ASN A 149 -2.69 8.25 -3.33
N ASP A 150 -2.08 7.80 -4.41
CA ASP A 150 -0.66 7.89 -4.71
C ASP A 150 -0.16 9.34 -4.64
N SER A 151 -0.87 10.23 -5.33
CA SER A 151 -0.60 11.66 -5.27
C SER A 151 -0.77 12.25 -3.86
N TYR A 152 -1.79 11.79 -3.13
CA TYR A 152 -2.03 12.18 -1.74
C TYR A 152 -0.87 11.73 -0.82
N TYR A 153 -0.40 10.49 -0.97
CA TYR A 153 0.69 9.94 -0.16
C TYR A 153 1.99 10.70 -0.38
N ILE A 154 2.30 11.09 -1.63
CA ILE A 154 3.45 11.97 -1.94
C ILE A 154 3.36 13.27 -1.15
N GLU A 155 2.21 13.94 -1.23
CA GLU A 155 2.03 15.24 -0.58
C GLU A 155 2.07 15.11 0.96
N LEU A 156 1.50 14.04 1.51
CA LEU A 156 1.57 13.72 2.94
C LEU A 156 3.01 13.45 3.39
N CYS A 157 3.76 12.66 2.63
CA CYS A 157 5.17 12.36 2.91
C CYS A 157 6.02 13.62 2.85
N ARG A 158 5.76 14.50 1.88
CA ARG A 158 6.43 15.80 1.75
C ARG A 158 6.14 16.71 2.94
N HIS A 159 4.87 16.83 3.33
CA HIS A 159 4.45 17.64 4.46
C HIS A 159 5.06 17.15 5.78
N SER A 160 5.14 15.83 5.96
CA SER A 160 5.54 15.21 7.23
C SER A 160 6.99 14.73 7.26
N SER A 161 7.76 15.01 6.20
CA SER A 161 9.16 14.56 6.03
C SER A 161 9.35 13.04 6.15
N PHE A 162 8.39 12.27 5.62
CA PHE A 162 8.47 10.80 5.58
C PHE A 162 9.26 10.33 4.36
N LYS A 163 9.96 9.21 4.53
CA LYS A 163 10.50 8.42 3.42
C LYS A 163 9.41 7.52 2.89
N PHE A 164 9.05 7.68 1.62
CA PHE A 164 8.00 6.90 0.98
C PHE A 164 8.56 5.57 0.50
N VAL A 165 7.89 4.46 0.81
CA VAL A 165 8.32 3.11 0.41
C VAL A 165 7.25 2.51 -0.50
N THR A 166 7.60 2.25 -1.75
CA THR A 166 6.68 1.73 -2.78
C THR A 166 7.40 0.79 -3.74
N ASP A 167 6.65 -0.12 -4.36
CA ASP A 167 7.15 -0.94 -5.49
C ASP A 167 6.70 -0.41 -6.85
N ASP A 168 5.92 0.66 -6.88
CA ASP A 168 5.41 1.23 -8.12
C ASP A 168 6.48 2.08 -8.82
N LYS A 169 6.72 1.75 -10.09
CA LYS A 169 7.77 2.33 -10.92
C LYS A 169 7.41 3.72 -11.43
N ASP A 170 6.13 4.10 -11.42
CA ASP A 170 5.68 5.40 -11.90
C ASP A 170 6.17 6.52 -10.96
N PHE A 171 6.30 6.22 -9.67
CA PHE A 171 6.97 7.08 -8.68
C PHE A 171 8.49 7.20 -8.88
N MET A 172 9.11 6.23 -9.51
CA MET A 172 10.57 6.22 -9.71
C MET A 172 11.02 7.11 -10.87
N ASN A 173 10.08 7.55 -11.71
CA ASN A 173 10.32 8.46 -12.83
C ASN A 173 9.91 9.91 -12.53
N THR A 174 9.16 10.17 -11.45
CA THR A 174 8.73 11.52 -11.05
C THR A 174 9.87 12.26 -10.34
N SER A 175 10.63 13.00 -11.13
CA SER A 175 11.92 13.62 -10.79
C SER A 175 11.82 14.92 -9.96
N ASN A 176 10.65 15.26 -9.41
CA ASN A 176 10.39 16.61 -8.86
C ASN A 176 9.98 16.69 -7.39
N ASN A 177 9.96 15.59 -6.65
CA ASN A 177 9.44 15.61 -5.30
C ASN A 177 10.59 15.64 -4.29
N ASN A 178 10.59 16.64 -3.40
CA ASN A 178 11.52 16.78 -2.26
C ASN A 178 11.34 15.68 -1.19
N ILE A 179 10.96 14.47 -1.60
CA ILE A 179 10.76 13.29 -0.77
C ILE A 179 11.77 12.22 -1.17
N VAL A 180 12.18 11.41 -0.20
CA VAL A 180 13.00 10.22 -0.47
C VAL A 180 12.05 9.07 -0.78
N ILE A 181 12.23 8.45 -1.95
CA ILE A 181 11.45 7.29 -2.39
C ILE A 181 12.34 6.05 -2.35
N LEU A 182 11.90 5.02 -1.66
CA LEU A 182 12.59 3.73 -1.54
C LEU A 182 11.77 2.67 -2.26
N GLY A 183 12.39 1.96 -3.20
CA GLY A 183 11.70 0.94 -3.97
C GLY A 183 12.63 -0.05 -4.66
N ASN A 184 12.07 -1.09 -5.26
CA ASN A 184 12.85 -2.07 -6.01
C ASN A 184 13.19 -1.56 -7.43
N LEU A 185 14.42 -1.06 -7.59
CA LEU A 185 14.89 -0.46 -8.85
C LEU A 185 15.48 -1.44 -9.89
N LYS A 186 15.53 -2.74 -9.61
CA LYS A 186 16.04 -3.72 -10.60
C LYS A 186 14.91 -4.15 -11.53
N LYS A 187 15.22 -4.19 -12.82
CA LYS A 187 14.38 -4.79 -13.87
C LYS A 187 14.22 -6.29 -13.66
#